data_AF-A0A6J1PLC7-F1
#
_entry.id   AF-A0A6J1PLC7-F1
#
_cell.length_a   1.000
_cell.length_b   1.000
_cell.length_c   1.000
_cell.angle_alpha   90.00
_cell.angle_beta   90.00
_cell.angle_gamma   90.00
#
_symmetry.space_group_name_H-M   'P 1'
#
loop_
_entity.id
_entity.type
_entity.pdbx_description
1 polymer ?
#
loop_
_entity_poly.entity_id
_entity_poly.type
_entity_poly.pdbx_seq_one_letter_code
_entity_poly.pdbx_strand_id
1 'polypeptide(L)'
;MEHINDVQTQTVEEHFKLILEDNSVIDPNLRDVTSNDLPAWYNKNIYKGAQNYYKRNLLSIIAASTVGLIIVFAVETILKVLLCTKRSSSTCLAFKRYVETLQHLHNISTCDPADTNSK
;
A
#
# COMPACT_ATOMS: atom_id res chain seq x y z
N MET A 1 33.58 11.38 -16.58
CA MET A 1 32.33 10.68 -16.27
C MET A 1 32.44 10.33 -14.80
N GLU A 2 31.75 11.08 -13.94
CA GLU A 2 31.85 10.89 -12.48
C GLU A 2 31.30 9.52 -12.11
N HIS A 3 31.98 8.83 -11.19
CA HIS A 3 31.57 7.51 -10.73
C HIS A 3 30.35 7.67 -9.81
N ILE A 4 29.42 6.70 -9.81
CA ILE A 4 28.17 6.80 -9.01
C ILE A 4 28.45 7.04 -7.52
N ASN A 5 29.59 6.55 -7.02
CA ASN A 5 30.04 6.77 -5.64
C ASN A 5 30.56 8.19 -5.35
N ASP A 6 30.90 8.98 -6.37
CA ASP A 6 31.39 10.36 -6.20
C ASP A 6 30.21 11.34 -6.03
N VAL A 7 29.02 10.95 -6.48
CA VAL A 7 27.79 11.77 -6.44
C VAL A 7 26.94 11.46 -5.19
N GLN A 8 27.15 10.30 -4.57
CA GLN A 8 26.36 9.85 -3.43
C GLN A 8 26.89 10.45 -2.11
N THR A 9 26.00 10.88 -1.23
CA THR A 9 26.37 11.44 0.08
C THR A 9 27.12 10.43 0.95
N GLN A 10 28.00 10.95 1.82
CA GLN A 10 28.95 10.15 2.60
C GLN A 10 28.25 9.19 3.59
N THR A 11 27.02 9.51 3.99
CA THR A 11 26.22 8.69 4.90
C THR A 11 24.81 8.41 4.37
N VAL A 12 24.27 7.26 4.79
CA VAL A 12 22.88 6.87 4.50
C VAL A 12 21.89 7.90 5.05
N GLU A 13 22.18 8.48 6.22
CA GLU A 13 21.31 9.47 6.87
C GLU A 13 21.20 10.76 6.04
N GLU A 14 22.32 11.26 5.53
CA GLU A 14 22.35 12.43 4.64
C GLU A 14 21.61 12.15 3.33
N HIS A 15 21.80 10.96 2.75
CA HIS A 15 21.06 10.55 1.56
C HIS A 15 19.55 10.50 1.82
N PHE A 16 19.14 9.92 2.95
CA PHE A 16 17.74 9.78 3.34
C PHE A 16 17.09 11.14 3.61
N LYS A 17 17.82 12.04 4.27
CA LYS A 17 17.39 13.42 4.51
C LYS A 17 17.16 14.17 3.20
N LEU A 18 18.09 14.06 2.24
CA LEU A 18 17.92 14.67 0.92
C LEU A 18 16.67 14.15 0.19
N ILE A 19 16.40 12.84 0.24
CA ILE A 19 15.18 12.26 -0.35
C ILE A 19 13.91 12.79 0.33
N LEU A 20 13.93 12.93 1.67
CA LEU A 20 12.77 13.42 2.42
C LEU A 20 12.51 14.92 2.21
N GLU A 21 13.56 15.71 1.98
CA GLU A 21 13.48 17.15 1.72
C GLU A 21 13.25 17.47 0.23
N ASP A 22 13.50 16.51 -0.66
CA ASP A 22 13.28 16.64 -2.10
C ASP A 22 11.78 16.62 -2.43
N ASN A 23 11.22 17.82 -2.56
CA ASN A 23 9.85 18.03 -3.04
C ASN A 23 9.80 18.27 -4.55
N SER A 24 10.92 18.17 -5.28
CA SER A 24 10.97 18.48 -6.72
C SER A 24 10.17 17.50 -7.58
N VAL A 25 9.97 16.27 -7.10
CA VAL A 25 9.20 15.21 -7.77
C VAL A 25 7.72 15.21 -7.35
N ILE A 26 7.36 15.96 -6.30
CA ILE A 26 5.96 16.05 -5.85
C ILE A 26 5.26 17.06 -6.76
N ASP A 27 4.44 16.57 -7.69
CA ASP A 27 3.66 17.41 -8.59
C ASP A 27 2.75 18.35 -7.78
N PRO A 28 2.99 19.69 -7.81
CA PRO A 28 2.15 20.63 -7.08
C PRO A 28 0.72 20.70 -7.64
N ASN A 29 0.47 20.12 -8.82
CA ASN A 29 -0.85 19.99 -9.45
C ASN A 29 -1.39 18.57 -9.33
N LEU A 30 -1.06 17.85 -8.26
CA LEU A 30 -1.63 16.53 -7.97
C LEU A 30 -3.16 16.63 -7.98
N ARG A 31 -3.77 16.13 -9.05
CA ARG A 31 -5.22 16.05 -9.20
C ARG A 31 -5.68 14.63 -8.86
N ASP A 32 -6.92 14.51 -8.42
CA ASP A 32 -7.53 13.20 -8.21
C ASP A 32 -7.50 12.38 -9.50
N VAL A 33 -7.28 11.07 -9.32
CA VAL A 33 -7.33 10.09 -10.41
C VAL A 33 -8.72 10.09 -11.01
N THR A 34 -8.80 10.31 -12.32
CA THR A 34 -10.05 10.31 -13.08
C THR A 34 -10.16 9.04 -13.90
N SER A 35 -11.35 8.79 -14.46
CA SER A 35 -11.55 7.65 -15.38
C SER A 35 -10.60 7.67 -16.60
N ASN A 36 -10.05 8.82 -16.98
CA ASN A 36 -9.11 8.95 -18.11
C ASN A 36 -7.69 8.45 -17.74
N ASP A 37 -7.39 8.38 -16.45
CA ASP A 37 -6.09 7.92 -15.95
C ASP A 37 -6.05 6.39 -15.76
N LEU A 38 -7.18 5.71 -16.00
CA LEU A 38 -7.27 4.26 -15.94
C LEU A 38 -6.47 3.62 -17.08
N PRO A 39 -5.79 2.49 -16.81
CA PRO A 39 -4.98 1.83 -17.82
C PRO A 39 -5.85 1.32 -18.98
N ALA A 40 -5.28 1.24 -20.18
CA ALA A 40 -5.99 0.78 -21.38
C ALA A 40 -6.56 -0.65 -21.26
N TRP A 41 -6.03 -1.47 -20.37
CA TRP A 41 -6.52 -2.82 -20.07
C TRP A 41 -7.65 -2.85 -19.02
N TYR A 42 -8.04 -1.71 -18.46
CA TYR A 42 -9.15 -1.64 -17.51
C TYR A 42 -10.46 -2.14 -18.14
N ASN A 43 -11.10 -3.09 -17.48
CA ASN A 43 -12.39 -3.62 -17.91
C ASN A 43 -13.40 -3.52 -16.78
N LYS A 44 -14.36 -2.60 -16.93
CA LYS A 44 -15.41 -2.32 -15.96
C LYS A 44 -16.24 -3.56 -15.58
N ASN A 45 -16.49 -4.47 -16.52
CA ASN A 45 -17.31 -5.65 -16.27
C ASN A 45 -16.56 -6.67 -15.40
N ILE A 46 -15.26 -6.88 -15.68
CA ILE A 46 -14.41 -7.75 -14.86
C ILE A 46 -14.28 -7.18 -13.44
N TYR A 47 -14.07 -5.86 -13.33
CA TYR A 47 -13.94 -5.19 -12.03
C TYR A 47 -15.21 -5.33 -11.19
N LYS A 48 -16.39 -5.04 -11.77
CA LYS A 48 -17.69 -5.24 -11.09
C LYS A 48 -17.94 -6.71 -10.71
N GLY A 49 -17.52 -7.65 -11.56
CA GLY A 49 -17.55 -9.07 -11.26
C GLY A 49 -16.75 -9.42 -10.01
N ALA A 50 -15.52 -8.90 -9.90
CA ALA A 50 -14.65 -9.08 -8.74
C ALA A 50 -15.24 -8.44 -7.47
N GLN A 51 -15.78 -7.22 -7.57
CA GLN A 51 -16.45 -6.56 -6.42
C GLN A 51 -17.66 -7.37 -5.93
N ASN A 52 -18.46 -7.94 -6.84
CA ASN A 52 -19.58 -8.80 -6.48
C ASN A 52 -19.11 -10.10 -5.82
N TYR A 53 -18.05 -10.72 -6.35
CA TYR A 53 -17.42 -11.89 -5.73
C TYR A 53 -16.95 -11.58 -4.30
N TYR A 54 -16.28 -10.43 -4.11
CA TYR A 54 -15.84 -9.97 -2.80
C TYR A 54 -17.02 -9.80 -1.83
N LYS A 55 -18.08 -9.10 -2.23
CA LYS A 55 -19.28 -8.90 -1.40
C LYS A 55 -19.93 -10.22 -0.97
N ARG A 56 -20.00 -11.21 -1.88
CA ARG A 56 -20.57 -12.54 -1.59
C ARG A 56 -19.68 -13.40 -0.69
N ASN A 57 -18.37 -13.17 -0.70
CA ASN A 57 -17.39 -14.01 0.00
C ASN A 57 -16.56 -13.23 1.03
N LEU A 58 -17.09 -12.10 1.53
CA LEU A 58 -16.36 -11.16 2.38
C LEU A 58 -15.68 -11.85 3.58
N LEU A 59 -16.43 -12.67 4.31
CA LEU A 59 -15.92 -13.37 5.48
C LEU A 59 -14.82 -14.37 5.13
N SER A 60 -14.96 -15.10 4.03
CA SER A 60 -13.95 -16.04 3.54
C SER A 60 -12.66 -15.33 3.14
N ILE A 61 -12.76 -14.15 2.52
CA ILE A 61 -11.61 -13.34 2.13
C ILE A 61 -10.89 -12.78 3.36
N ILE A 62 -11.63 -12.31 4.37
CA ILE A 62 -11.04 -11.85 5.65
C ILE A 62 -10.33 -13.00 6.36
N ALA A 63 -10.95 -14.18 6.43
CA ALA A 63 -10.35 -15.37 7.03
C ALA A 63 -9.06 -15.79 6.30
N ALA A 64 -9.12 -15.90 4.97
CA ALA A 64 -7.95 -16.25 4.15
C ALA A 64 -6.82 -15.22 4.28
N SER A 65 -7.16 -13.93 4.32
CA SER A 65 -6.18 -12.85 4.51
C SER A 65 -5.52 -12.90 5.89
N THR A 66 -6.28 -13.28 6.92
CA THR A 66 -5.75 -13.45 8.29
C THR A 66 -4.77 -14.62 8.35
N VAL A 67 -5.11 -15.75 7.74
CA VAL A 67 -4.19 -16.91 7.64
C VAL A 67 -2.94 -16.54 6.84
N GLY A 68 -3.10 -15.86 5.71
CA GLY A 68 -1.99 -15.38 4.90
C GLY A 68 -1.05 -14.45 5.69
N LEU A 69 -1.61 -13.56 6.51
CA LEU A 69 -0.83 -12.68 7.37
C LEU A 69 -0.02 -13.45 8.43
N ILE A 70 -0.60 -14.49 9.03
CA ILE A 70 0.11 -15.37 9.98
C ILE A 70 1.29 -16.05 9.30
N ILE A 71 1.08 -16.57 8.08
CA ILE A 71 2.13 -17.21 7.28
C ILE A 71 3.25 -16.22 6.95
N VAL A 72 2.91 -14.97 6.62
CA VAL A 72 3.89 -13.91 6.34
C VAL A 72 4.82 -13.65 7.54
N PHE A 73 4.35 -13.80 8.78
CA PHE A 73 5.22 -13.67 9.97
C PHE A 73 6.21 -14.82 10.16
N ALA A 74 5.99 -15.96 9.51
CA ALA A 74 6.97 -17.05 9.50
C ALA A 74 8.22 -16.70 8.67
N VAL A 75 8.14 -15.70 7.80
CA VAL A 75 9.29 -15.22 7.02
C VAL A 75 10.12 -14.26 7.86
N GLU A 76 11.30 -14.71 8.30
CA GLU A 76 12.16 -13.96 9.23
C GLU A 76 12.55 -12.56 8.74
N THR A 77 12.78 -12.38 7.43
CA THR A 77 13.15 -11.08 6.87
C THR A 77 12.02 -10.07 7.01
N ILE A 78 10.77 -10.50 6.81
CA ILE A 78 9.60 -9.66 6.99
C ILE A 78 9.43 -9.33 8.48
N LEU A 79 9.55 -10.32 9.35
CA LEU A 79 9.46 -10.11 10.80
C LEU A 79 10.50 -9.09 11.30
N LYS A 80 11.76 -9.16 10.82
CA LYS A 80 12.83 -8.20 11.14
C LYS A 80 12.45 -6.77 10.74
N VAL A 81 11.84 -6.56 9.58
CA VAL A 81 11.35 -5.25 9.15
C VAL A 81 10.22 -4.75 10.06
N LEU A 82 9.28 -5.61 10.44
CA LEU A 82 8.18 -5.24 11.35
C LEU A 82 8.70 -4.85 12.75
N LEU A 83 9.75 -5.52 13.24
CA LEU A 83 10.42 -5.17 14.49
C LEU A 83 11.17 -3.84 14.37
N CYS A 84 11.92 -3.63 13.28
CA CYS A 84 12.70 -2.41 13.05
C CYS A 84 11.82 -1.16 12.94
N THR A 85 10.71 -1.25 12.22
CA THR A 85 9.78 -0.12 12.00
C THR A 85 9.00 0.28 13.26
N LYS A 86 8.97 -0.58 14.29
CA LYS A 86 8.21 -0.39 15.55
C LYS A 86 6.71 -0.11 15.38
N ARG A 87 6.16 -0.26 14.17
CA ARG A 87 4.73 -0.03 13.84
C ARG A 87 3.81 -1.11 14.44
N SER A 88 4.38 -2.14 15.07
CA SER A 88 3.65 -3.17 15.82
C SER A 88 4.41 -3.60 17.08
N SER A 89 5.07 -2.64 17.72
CA SER A 89 5.82 -2.85 18.96
C SER A 89 4.93 -3.10 20.19
N SER A 90 3.64 -2.76 20.11
CA SER A 90 2.63 -3.05 21.14
C SER A 90 1.38 -3.66 20.53
N THR A 91 0.60 -4.38 21.34
CA THR A 91 -0.66 -4.99 20.91
C THR A 91 -1.63 -3.96 20.33
N CYS A 92 -1.71 -2.76 20.91
CA CYS A 92 -2.57 -1.68 20.41
C CYS A 92 -2.13 -1.18 19.02
N LEU A 93 -0.82 -0.94 18.82
CA LEU A 93 -0.29 -0.51 17.53
C LEU A 93 -0.44 -1.60 16.46
N ALA A 94 -0.21 -2.86 16.82
CA ALA A 94 -0.41 -4.00 15.94
C ALA A 94 -1.88 -4.12 15.52
N PHE A 95 -2.81 -4.06 16.48
CA PHE A 95 -4.24 -4.10 16.21
C PHE A 95 -4.66 -2.97 15.27
N LYS A 96 -4.27 -1.73 15.56
CA LYS A 96 -4.55 -0.57 14.71
C LYS A 96 -4.08 -0.80 13.28
N ARG A 97 -2.82 -1.21 13.08
CA ARG A 97 -2.26 -1.47 11.75
C ARG A 97 -3.07 -2.50 10.96
N TYR A 98 -3.44 -3.61 11.57
CA TYR A 98 -4.15 -4.67 10.85
C TYR A 98 -5.61 -4.32 10.59
N VAL A 99 -6.26 -3.56 11.47
CA VAL A 99 -7.60 -3.01 11.19
C VAL A 99 -7.55 -2.01 10.05
N GLU A 100 -6.57 -1.10 10.02
CA GLU A 100 -6.34 -0.19 8.89
C GLU A 100 -6.10 -0.97 7.60
N THR A 101 -5.34 -2.06 7.65
CA THR A 101 -5.12 -2.95 6.50
C THR A 101 -6.43 -3.57 6.00
N LEU A 102 -7.30 -4.04 6.89
CA LEU A 102 -8.62 -4.55 6.53
C LEU A 102 -9.52 -3.47 5.91
N GLN A 103 -9.49 -2.25 6.46
CA GLN A 103 -10.22 -1.12 5.91
C GLN A 103 -9.72 -0.77 4.50
N HIS A 104 -8.41 -0.75 4.29
CA HIS A 104 -7.84 -0.54 2.95
C HIS A 104 -8.25 -1.63 1.97
N LEU A 105 -8.17 -2.91 2.36
CA LEU A 105 -8.60 -4.03 1.52
C LEU A 105 -10.08 -3.91 1.16
N HIS A 106 -10.91 -3.52 2.13
CA HIS A 106 -12.34 -3.30 1.90
C HIS A 106 -12.57 -2.21 0.86
N ASN A 107 -11.95 -1.04 1.05
CA ASN A 107 -12.11 0.09 0.14
C ASN A 107 -11.63 -0.26 -1.28
N ILE A 108 -10.47 -0.91 -1.43
CA ILE A 108 -9.97 -1.35 -2.75
C ILE A 108 -10.98 -2.28 -3.45
N SER A 109 -11.64 -3.14 -2.67
CA SER A 109 -12.57 -4.15 -3.18
C SER A 109 -14.00 -3.64 -3.39
N THR A 110 -14.35 -2.44 -2.92
CA THR A 110 -15.72 -1.90 -3.01
C THR A 110 -15.81 -0.57 -3.75
N CYS A 111 -14.76 0.26 -3.73
CA CYS A 111 -14.74 1.53 -4.45
C CYS A 111 -14.71 1.32 -5.97
N ASP A 112 -15.48 2.11 -6.71
CA ASP A 112 -15.41 2.19 -8.17
C ASP A 112 -14.21 3.08 -8.58
N PRO A 113 -13.19 2.54 -9.28
CA PRO A 113 -12.02 3.30 -9.67
C PRO A 113 -12.33 4.37 -10.74
N ALA A 114 -13.50 4.31 -11.38
CA ALA A 114 -13.97 5.33 -12.31
C ALA A 114 -14.83 6.42 -11.65
N ASP A 115 -15.16 6.29 -10.36
CA ASP A 115 -15.93 7.26 -9.59
C ASP A 115 -15.22 7.65 -8.29
N THR A 116 -14.63 8.85 -8.29
CA THR A 116 -13.89 9.41 -7.16
C THR A 116 -14.75 9.57 -5.90
N ASN A 117 -16.09 9.63 -6.02
CA ASN A 117 -17.01 9.76 -4.89
C ASN A 117 -17.38 8.41 -4.24
N SER A 118 -16.88 7.29 -4.77
CA SER A 118 -17.22 5.95 -4.29
C SER A 118 -16.50 5.55 -2.99
N LYS A 119 -15.69 6.44 -2.39
CA LYS A 119 -14.82 6.16 -1.25
C LYS A 119 -15.34 6.74 0.07
#